data_AF-A0A2J6TLI7-F1
#
_entry.id   AF-A0A2J6TLI7-F1
#
_cell.length_a   1.000
_cell.length_b   1.000
_cell.length_c   1.000
_cell.angle_alpha   90.00
_cell.angle_beta   90.00
_cell.angle_gamma   90.00
#
_symmetry.space_group_name_H-M   'P 1'
#
loop_
_entity.id
_entity.type
_entity.pdbx_description
1 polymer ?
#
loop_
_entity_poly.entity_id
_entity_poly.type
_entity_poly.pdbx_seq_one_letter_code
_entity_poly.pdbx_strand_id
1 'polypeptide(L)' 'NSGKRLLAAGATWNYIIQHPLYMRGLVDVGDVSERLKLVARCHGEGPVYEERDIVLAIECSACASSDDLI' A
#
# COMPACT_ATOMS: atom_id res chain seq x y z
N ASN A 1 18.06 -3.59 14.14
CA ASN A 1 16.82 -4.37 14.25
C ASN A 1 15.71 -3.75 13.42
N SER A 2 15.76 -3.86 12.10
CA SER A 2 14.66 -3.41 11.24
C SER A 2 13.66 -4.56 11.15
N GLY A 3 12.83 -4.70 12.19
CA GLY A 3 11.75 -5.67 12.24
C GLY A 3 10.76 -5.37 11.13
N LYS A 4 10.85 -6.13 10.04
CA LYS A 4 9.91 -6.08 8.93
C LYS A 4 8.54 -6.48 9.46
N ARG A 5 7.68 -5.50 9.74
CA ARG A 5 6.28 -5.79 10.10
C ARG A 5 5.58 -6.32 8.87
N LEU A 6 5.21 -7.59 8.93
CA LEU A 6 4.36 -8.23 7.94
C LEU A 6 2.92 -8.02 8.38
N LEU A 7 2.12 -7.45 7.50
CA LEU A 7 0.71 -7.17 7.71
C LEU A 7 -0.09 -8.12 6.83
N ALA A 8 -1.06 -8.81 7.42
CA ALA A 8 -2.04 -9.58 6.66
C ALA A 8 -2.96 -8.65 5.87
N ALA A 9 -3.65 -9.17 4.86
CA ALA A 9 -4.52 -8.38 3.99
C ALA A 9 -5.47 -7.42 4.72
N GLY A 10 -6.10 -7.85 5.82
CA GLY A 10 -6.98 -6.98 6.62
C GLY A 10 -6.25 -5.83 7.31
N ALA A 11 -5.06 -6.08 7.86
CA ALA A 11 -4.25 -5.06 8.50
C ALA A 11 -3.66 -4.08 7.48
N THR A 12 -3.28 -4.58 6.30
CA THR A 12 -2.85 -3.76 5.15
C THR A 12 -3.96 -2.81 4.71
N TRP A 13 -5.20 -3.31 4.56
CA TRP A 13 -6.33 -2.47 4.21
C TRP A 13 -6.59 -1.37 5.25
N ASN A 14 -6.56 -1.73 6.54
CA ASN A 14 -6.72 -0.76 7.61
C ASN A 14 -5.64 0.33 7.59
N TYR A 15 -4.39 -0.04 7.28
CA TYR A 15 -3.29 0.91 7.13
C TYR A 15 -3.53 1.91 5.98
N ILE A 16 -4.01 1.42 4.83
CA ILE A 16 -4.30 2.25 3.66
C ILE A 16 -5.40 3.28 3.99
N ILE A 17 -6.53 2.85 4.56
CA ILE A 17 -7.65 3.75 4.84
C ILE A 17 -7.36 4.76 5.96
N GLN A 18 -6.42 4.43 6.85
CA GLN A 18 -5.95 5.34 7.91
C GLN A 18 -4.87 6.31 7.41
N HIS A 19 -4.36 6.14 6.19
CA HIS A 19 -3.29 6.98 5.65
C HIS A 19 -3.80 8.39 5.29
N PRO A 20 -3.07 9.47 5.64
CA PRO A 20 -3.51 10.84 5.35
C PRO A 20 -3.70 11.11 3.86
N LEU A 21 -2.91 10.49 2.97
CA LEU A 21 -3.08 10.63 1.52
C LEU A 21 -4.41 10.03 1.04
N TYR A 22 -4.84 8.91 1.63
CA TYR A 22 -6.12 8.29 1.31
C TYR A 22 -7.27 9.18 1.77
N MET A 23 -7.17 9.73 2.99
CA MET A 23 -8.16 10.69 3.52
C MET A 23 -8.26 11.97 2.67
N ARG A 24 -7.18 12.36 2.00
CA ARG A 24 -7.15 13.50 1.06
C ARG A 24 -7.70 13.16 -0.33
N GLY A 25 -8.03 11.89 -0.59
CA GLY A 25 -8.48 11.41 -1.90
C GLY A 25 -7.39 11.36 -2.96
N LEU A 26 -6.12 11.35 -2.56
CA LEU A 26 -4.97 11.33 -3.48
C LEU A 26 -4.50 9.91 -3.83
N VAL A 27 -5.05 8.89 -3.18
CA VAL A 27 -4.61 7.50 -3.33
C VAL A 27 -5.58 6.76 -4.23
N ASP A 28 -5.07 6.20 -5.31
CA ASP A 28 -5.82 5.31 -6.19
C ASP A 28 -5.78 3.88 -5.63
N VAL A 29 -6.92 3.41 -5.14
CA VAL A 29 -7.07 2.06 -4.57
C VAL A 29 -6.80 0.97 -5.61
N GLY A 30 -7.14 1.21 -6.87
CA GLY A 30 -6.87 0.30 -7.98
C GLY A 30 -5.36 0.14 -8.17
N ASP A 31 -4.63 1.24 -8.32
CA ASP A 31 -3.17 1.24 -8.49
C ASP A 31 -2.45 0.62 -7.28
N VAL A 32 -2.87 0.98 -6.05
CA VAL A 32 -2.35 0.35 -4.83
C VAL A 32 -2.61 -1.15 -4.81
N SER A 33 -3.81 -1.60 -5.21
CA SER A 33 -4.15 -3.02 -5.22
C SER A 33 -3.32 -3.81 -6.23
N GLU A 34 -3.05 -3.26 -7.41
CA GLU A 34 -2.18 -3.88 -8.43
C GLU A 34 -0.74 -3.99 -7.94
N ARG A 35 -0.20 -2.94 -7.31
CA ARG A 35 1.15 -2.96 -6.74
C ARG A 35 1.27 -3.99 -5.61
N LEU A 36 0.28 -4.05 -4.73
CA LEU A 36 0.28 -4.99 -3.62
C LEU A 36 0.24 -6.45 -4.11
N LYS A 37 -0.50 -6.75 -5.18
CA LYS A 37 -0.52 -8.11 -5.77
C LYS A 37 0.87 -8.60 -6.17
N LEU A 38 1.76 -7.71 -6.63
CA LEU A 38 3.12 -8.06 -7.08
C LEU A 38 4.07 -8.39 -5.92
N VAL A 39 3.85 -7.79 -4.75
CA VAL A 39 4.69 -7.96 -3.55
C VAL A 39 4.08 -8.90 -2.51
N ALA A 40 2.87 -9.42 -2.78
CA ALA A 40 2.16 -10.32 -1.90
C ALA A 40 2.98 -11.59 -1.63
N ARG A 41 3.14 -11.96 -0.36
CA ARG A 41 3.78 -13.21 0.05
C ARG A 41 2.75 -14.17 0.60
N CYS A 42 2.70 -15.40 0.09
CA CYS A 42 1.83 -16.43 0.64
C CYS A 42 2.45 -17.01 1.92
N HIS A 43 1.82 -16.79 3.07
CA HIS A 43 2.29 -17.32 4.35
C HIS A 43 1.22 -18.17 5.05
N GLY A 44 0.77 -19.25 4.39
CA GLY A 44 -0.11 -20.30 4.95
C GLY A 44 -1.55 -19.87 5.30
N GLU A 45 -1.72 -18.70 5.89
CA GLU A 45 -2.96 -18.07 6.34
C GLU A 45 -3.45 -16.98 5.38
N GLY A 46 -2.75 -16.78 4.25
CA GLY A 46 -3.10 -15.83 3.21
C GLY A 46 -1.93 -14.96 2.76
N PRO A 47 -2.21 -13.95 1.92
CA PRO A 47 -1.21 -12.99 1.48
C PRO A 47 -0.84 -12.03 2.62
N VAL A 48 0.45 -11.92 2.88
CA VAL A 48 1.05 -10.95 3.79
C VAL A 48 1.95 -9.98 3.02
N TYR A 49 2.04 -8.76 3.52
CA TYR A 49 2.70 -7.62 2.87
C TYR A 49 3.67 -6.98 3.86
N GLU A 50 4.85 -6.54 3.40
CA GLU A 50 5.71 -5.74 4.27
C GLU A 50 5.13 -4.33 4.40
N GLU A 51 5.13 -3.76 5.61
CA GLU A 51 4.69 -2.39 5.87
C GLU A 51 5.32 -1.38 4.91
N ARG A 52 6.62 -1.56 4.60
CA ARG A 52 7.35 -0.73 3.65
C ARG A 52 6.76 -0.77 2.24
N ASP A 53 6.36 -1.95 1.76
CA ASP A 53 5.80 -2.09 0.43
C ASP A 53 4.42 -1.43 0.34
N ILE A 54 3.64 -1.47 1.42
CA ILE A 54 2.33 -0.80 1.52
C ILE A 54 2.51 0.72 1.45
N VAL A 55 3.43 1.28 2.25
CA VAL A 55 3.73 2.72 2.22
C VAL A 55 4.20 3.15 0.83
N LEU A 56 5.13 2.40 0.23
CA LEU A 56 5.62 2.69 -1.12
C LEU A 56 4.50 2.64 -2.17
N ALA A 57 3.58 1.67 -2.08
CA ALA A 57 2.45 1.59 -3.00
C ALA A 57 1.54 2.83 -2.88
N ILE A 58 1.24 3.26 -1.65
CA ILE A 58 0.41 4.44 -1.38
C ILE A 58 1.08 5.73 -1.91
N GLU A 59 2.36 5.94 -1.59
CA GLU A 59 3.12 7.12 -1.99
C GLU A 59 3.30 7.18 -3.51
N CYS A 60 3.64 6.05 -4.16
CA CYS A 60 3.73 5.98 -5.62
C CYS A 60 2.40 6.27 -6.30
N SER A 61 1.29 5.72 -5.78
CA SER A 61 -0.05 5.97 -6.30
C SER A 61 -0.40 7.47 -6.21
N ALA A 62 -0.12 8.11 -5.08
CA ALA A 62 -0.37 9.54 -4.90
C ALA A 62 0.54 10.45 -5.72
N CYS A 63 1.80 10.05 -5.90
CA CYS A 63 2.77 10.79 -6.71
C CYS A 63 2.45 10.67 -8.22
N ALA A 64 1.95 9.51 -8.67
CA ALA A 64 1.53 9.32 -10.06
C ALA A 64 0.29 10.16 -10.42
N SER A 65 -0.59 10.44 -9.45
CA SER A 65 -1.71 11.37 -9.64
C SER A 65 -1.28 12.84 -9.63
N SER A 66 -0.04 13.16 -9.26
CA SER A 66 0.49 14.53 -9.19
C SER A 66 1.38 14.89 -10.40
N ASP A 67 1.27 14.16 -11.52
CA ASP A 67 1.85 14.57 -12.80
C ASP A 67 0.88 15.54 -13.51
N ASP A 68 0.64 16.68 -12.88
CA ASP A 68 0.12 17.86 -13.58
C ASP A 68 1.31 18.46 -14.33
N LEU A 69 1.41 18.07 -15.60
CA LEU A 69 2.05 18.73 -16.73
C LEU A 69 2.63 20.13 -16.42
N ILE A 70 3.97 20.27 -16.43
CA ILE A 70 4.64 21.57 -16.64
C ILE A 70 5.35 21.61 -17.98
#